data_AF-A0AAJ2G998-F1
#
_entry.id   AF-A0AAJ2G998-F1
#
_cell.length_a   1.000
_cell.length_b   1.000
_cell.length_c   1.000
_cell.angle_alpha   90.00
_cell.angle_beta   90.00
_cell.angle_gamma   90.00
#
_symmetry.space_group_name_H-M   'P 1'
#
loop_
_entity.id
_entity.type
_entity.pdbx_description
1 polymer ?
#
loop_
_entity_poly.entity_id
_entity_poly.type
_entity_poly.pdbx_seq_one_letter_code
_entity_poly.pdbx_strand_id
1 'polypeptide(L)'
;MKQFFTLFALTCSALCHWEPARAGDADTLYLRTREKKVVEIKEVYPDQVKYKSANGKGLVTVPVRDIAEIVYNNGIKDVFNAFHAAGKPEIKWLSNISYSDKPEVRLSACVVNEPEKIQIEVNGALAPVTTRSFKTVKEEGCSGGVQISQPIALKEGKNSVRLIATNGSGAAHSESLSIVYEKAKKRIALVVGNSKYQSGSKLQNPENDAKAISQKLTGLGFTVIERIDANQGDLRAAVAQFGSSVQSQDFEVALFYYAGHGIQVAGKNYLMPVDISPQSEMELKVLAVSADEILDQMSATDDNSQRTNIMILDACRDNPLSRTWTRSSGTKGLASMSAPPGTLITFSTKPGSTALDGDGKNSPYTSELLKALDVPDLRLEDIFRTVRVRVMELTNRQQIPMENSLLTRELILNRTR
;
A
#
# COMPACT_ATOMS: atom_id res chain seq x y z
N MET A 1 -21.38 37.94 50.47
CA MET A 1 -21.64 39.37 50.16
C MET A 1 -20.38 40.21 49.85
N LYS A 2 -19.15 39.87 50.28
CA LYS A 2 -17.92 40.66 50.00
C LYS A 2 -16.89 40.03 49.04
N GLN A 3 -17.13 38.84 48.50
CA GLN A 3 -16.17 38.16 47.60
C GLN A 3 -16.63 37.97 46.14
N PHE A 4 -17.87 38.30 45.80
CA PHE A 4 -18.37 38.28 44.41
C PHE A 4 -18.51 39.67 43.77
N PHE A 5 -18.45 40.73 44.59
CA PHE A 5 -18.22 42.11 44.13
C PHE A 5 -16.92 42.23 43.29
N THR A 6 -16.02 41.26 43.42
CA THR A 6 -14.71 41.19 42.79
C THR A 6 -14.74 40.76 41.32
N LEU A 7 -15.77 40.04 40.86
CA LEU A 7 -15.95 39.78 39.41
C LEU A 7 -16.71 40.91 38.72
N PHE A 8 -17.43 41.73 39.50
CA PHE A 8 -18.21 42.87 39.01
C PHE A 8 -17.35 44.10 38.66
N ALA A 9 -16.08 44.16 39.11
CA ALA A 9 -15.21 45.31 38.84
C ALA A 9 -14.31 45.13 37.61
N LEU A 10 -13.81 43.93 37.31
CA LEU A 10 -12.62 43.78 36.46
C LEU A 10 -12.83 43.26 35.04
N THR A 11 -14.07 42.96 34.66
CA THR A 11 -14.49 43.14 33.25
C THR A 11 -15.22 44.46 33.02
N CYS A 12 -15.55 45.22 34.07
CA CYS A 12 -16.44 46.37 33.95
C CYS A 12 -15.73 47.71 33.64
N SER A 13 -14.43 47.87 33.92
CA SER A 13 -13.78 49.19 33.78
C SER A 13 -13.00 49.42 32.48
N ALA A 14 -12.76 48.42 31.64
CA ALA A 14 -11.80 48.60 30.55
C ALA A 14 -12.39 49.14 29.25
N LEU A 15 -13.42 48.55 28.61
CA LEU A 15 -13.53 48.79 27.15
C LEU A 15 -14.89 48.82 26.42
N CYS A 16 -16.08 48.86 27.04
CA CYS A 16 -17.27 49.40 26.34
C CYS A 16 -18.52 49.49 27.22
N HIS A 17 -19.33 50.53 27.01
CA HIS A 17 -20.61 50.83 27.69
C HIS A 17 -21.62 49.67 27.66
N TRP A 18 -21.97 49.10 28.82
CA TRP A 18 -22.97 48.04 28.99
C TRP A 18 -23.87 48.36 30.19
N GLU A 19 -25.19 48.36 29.99
CA GLU A 19 -26.20 48.55 31.05
C GLU A 19 -26.69 47.19 31.58
N PRO A 20 -26.75 47.00 32.92
CA PRO A 20 -27.36 45.81 33.52
C PRO A 20 -28.89 45.85 33.45
N ALA A 21 -29.52 44.77 32.98
CA ALA A 21 -30.98 44.63 33.00
C ALA A 21 -31.48 44.38 34.44
N ARG A 22 -32.57 45.06 34.82
CA ARG A 22 -33.17 45.07 36.17
C ARG A 22 -33.55 43.69 36.71
N ALA A 23 -33.46 43.60 38.04
CA ALA A 23 -33.63 42.44 38.89
C ALA A 23 -35.02 41.76 38.80
N GLY A 24 -34.99 40.43 38.68
CA GLY A 24 -36.03 39.48 39.04
C GLY A 24 -35.34 38.19 39.47
N ASP A 25 -35.60 37.75 40.71
CA ASP A 25 -35.07 36.60 41.46
C ASP A 25 -33.55 36.45 41.59
N ALA A 26 -33.07 36.63 42.82
CA ALA A 26 -31.69 36.57 43.23
C ALA A 26 -31.05 35.18 42.99
N ASP A 27 -29.88 35.18 42.34
CA ASP A 27 -28.84 34.13 42.25
C ASP A 27 -28.44 33.70 40.82
N THR A 28 -29.01 34.27 39.76
CA THR A 28 -28.65 33.90 38.38
C THR A 28 -28.06 35.06 37.60
N LEU A 29 -26.84 34.89 37.08
CA LEU A 29 -26.13 35.87 36.24
C LEU A 29 -26.36 35.54 34.75
N TYR A 30 -26.81 36.51 33.96
CA TYR A 30 -27.03 36.32 32.52
C TYR A 30 -25.96 37.05 31.70
N LEU A 31 -25.28 36.34 30.80
CA LEU A 31 -24.40 36.95 29.79
C LEU A 31 -25.21 37.21 28.51
N ARG A 32 -25.27 38.46 28.05
CA ARG A 32 -26.08 38.86 26.88
C ARG A 32 -25.27 39.65 25.86
N THR A 33 -25.27 39.28 24.59
CA THR A 33 -24.60 40.06 23.52
C THR A 33 -25.56 41.05 22.82
N ARG A 34 -25.01 41.96 21.98
CA ARG A 34 -25.80 42.80 21.06
C ARG A 34 -26.67 41.98 20.10
N GLU A 35 -26.28 40.73 19.82
CA GLU A 35 -27.02 39.76 18.99
C GLU A 35 -28.09 38.97 19.78
N LYS A 36 -28.39 39.36 21.04
CA LYS A 36 -29.39 38.73 21.92
C LYS A 36 -29.12 37.27 22.30
N LYS A 37 -27.90 36.73 22.12
CA LYS A 37 -27.56 35.42 22.71
C LYS A 37 -27.47 35.56 24.23
N VAL A 38 -28.14 34.68 24.97
CA VAL A 38 -28.21 34.72 26.44
C VAL A 38 -27.70 33.39 26.99
N VAL A 39 -26.68 33.43 27.85
CA VAL A 39 -26.23 32.28 28.66
C VAL A 39 -26.58 32.53 30.11
N GLU A 40 -27.17 31.51 30.74
CA GLU A 40 -27.58 31.53 32.15
C GLU A 40 -26.47 30.92 33.01
N ILE A 41 -25.66 31.75 33.69
CA ILE A 41 -24.64 31.33 34.64
C ILE A 41 -25.30 31.01 35.98
N LYS A 42 -24.99 29.83 36.51
CA LYS A 42 -25.59 29.27 37.73
C LYS A 42 -24.65 29.21 38.91
N GLU A 43 -23.37 28.91 38.67
CA GLU A 43 -22.36 28.87 39.74
C GLU A 43 -21.06 29.47 39.22
N VAL A 44 -20.35 30.21 40.06
CA VAL A 44 -19.03 30.75 39.73
C VAL A 44 -18.10 30.40 40.88
N TYR A 45 -16.98 29.79 40.53
CA TYR A 45 -15.90 29.41 41.42
C TYR A 45 -14.60 30.10 40.98
N PRO A 46 -13.57 30.16 41.83
CA PRO A 46 -12.29 30.78 41.48
C PRO A 46 -11.62 30.17 40.24
N ASP A 47 -11.86 28.88 39.97
CA ASP A 47 -11.24 28.10 38.91
C ASP A 47 -12.18 27.72 37.77
N GLN A 48 -13.49 27.85 37.95
CA GLN A 48 -14.49 27.41 36.96
C GLN A 48 -15.81 28.19 37.04
N VAL A 49 -16.49 28.32 35.92
CA VAL A 49 -17.83 28.88 35.78
C VAL A 49 -18.77 27.77 35.34
N LYS A 50 -19.89 27.57 36.05
CA LYS A 50 -20.94 26.67 35.63
C LYS A 50 -22.14 27.43 35.08
N TYR A 51 -22.57 27.06 33.89
CA TYR A 51 -23.71 27.64 33.20
C TYR A 51 -24.70 26.58 32.78
N LYS A 52 -25.96 26.98 32.63
CA LYS A 52 -27.02 26.08 32.16
C LYS A 52 -26.84 25.83 30.67
N SER A 53 -26.77 24.56 30.30
CA SER A 53 -26.68 24.19 28.89
C SER A 53 -27.90 24.65 28.10
N ALA A 54 -27.72 24.94 26.81
CA ALA A 54 -28.78 25.37 25.91
C ALA A 54 -29.91 24.33 25.75
N ASN A 55 -29.61 23.04 25.96
CA ASN A 55 -30.57 21.94 25.93
C ASN A 55 -31.30 21.74 27.29
N GLY A 56 -31.04 22.60 28.29
CA GLY A 56 -31.72 22.60 29.59
C GLY A 56 -31.38 21.43 30.51
N LYS A 57 -30.49 20.52 30.09
CA LYS A 57 -30.07 19.35 30.87
C LYS A 57 -28.74 19.63 31.59
N GLY A 58 -28.83 19.97 32.87
CA GLY A 58 -27.66 20.08 33.75
C GLY A 58 -26.83 21.36 33.58
N LEU A 59 -25.76 21.44 34.36
CA LEU A 59 -24.79 22.53 34.35
C LEU A 59 -23.53 22.11 33.60
N VAL A 60 -23.11 22.93 32.63
CA VAL A 60 -21.84 22.80 31.91
C VAL A 60 -20.81 23.66 32.63
N THR A 61 -19.58 23.15 32.72
CA THR A 61 -18.48 23.80 33.45
C THR A 61 -17.42 24.27 32.47
N VAL A 62 -17.03 25.55 32.54
CA VAL A 62 -15.94 26.16 31.77
C VAL A 62 -14.89 26.65 32.75
N PRO A 63 -13.62 26.18 32.65
CA PRO A 63 -12.52 26.70 33.45
C PRO A 63 -12.33 28.21 33.26
N VAL A 64 -12.06 28.94 34.35
CA VAL A 64 -11.76 30.38 34.31
C VAL A 64 -10.50 30.66 33.49
N ARG A 65 -9.56 29.71 33.46
CA ARG A 65 -8.35 29.78 32.63
C ARG A 65 -8.67 29.85 31.14
N ASP A 66 -9.62 29.05 30.67
CA ASP A 66 -9.98 28.98 29.25
C ASP A 66 -10.68 30.29 28.81
N ILE A 67 -11.50 30.86 29.70
CA ILE A 67 -12.10 32.19 29.51
C ILE A 67 -11.01 33.28 29.44
N ALA A 68 -10.03 33.23 30.35
CA ALA A 68 -8.94 34.19 30.39
C ALA A 68 -8.05 34.11 29.13
N GLU A 69 -7.79 32.91 28.62
CA GLU A 69 -7.03 32.70 27.38
C GLU A 69 -7.76 33.27 26.15
N ILE A 70 -9.08 33.12 26.08
CA ILE A 70 -9.91 33.72 25.02
C ILE A 70 -9.90 35.24 25.09
N VAL A 71 -10.04 35.81 26.30
CA VAL A 71 -9.98 37.27 26.49
C VAL A 71 -8.60 37.81 26.09
N TYR A 72 -7.54 37.08 26.43
CA TYR A 72 -6.18 37.48 26.13
C TYR A 72 -5.88 37.44 24.62
N ASN A 73 -6.28 36.37 23.93
CA ASN A 73 -5.96 36.16 22.52
C ASN A 73 -6.91 36.89 21.56
N ASN A 74 -8.20 36.93 21.89
CA ASN A 74 -9.26 37.36 20.96
C ASN A 74 -10.09 38.55 21.48
N GLY A 75 -9.80 39.04 22.69
CA GLY A 75 -10.57 40.07 23.35
C GLY A 75 -11.96 39.59 23.81
N ILE A 76 -12.76 40.53 24.33
CA ILE A 76 -14.03 40.21 25.02
C ILE A 76 -15.12 39.71 24.04
N LYS A 77 -14.97 39.93 22.73
CA LYS A 77 -15.98 39.56 21.71
C LYS A 77 -16.23 38.05 21.62
N ASP A 78 -15.20 37.24 21.85
CA ASP A 78 -15.26 35.78 21.71
C ASP A 78 -15.52 35.04 23.02
N VAL A 79 -15.64 35.77 24.15
CA VAL A 79 -15.94 35.17 25.47
C VAL A 79 -17.23 34.37 25.42
N PHE A 80 -18.21 34.79 24.61
CA PHE A 80 -19.46 34.05 24.45
C PHE A 80 -19.29 32.72 23.71
N ASN A 81 -18.24 32.55 22.90
CA ASN A 81 -17.94 31.25 22.28
C ASN A 81 -17.44 30.23 23.34
N ALA A 82 -16.86 30.71 24.45
CA ALA A 82 -16.55 29.86 25.61
C ALA A 82 -17.83 29.30 26.26
N PHE A 83 -18.90 30.10 26.26
CA PHE A 83 -20.21 29.76 26.80
C PHE A 83 -21.13 29.32 25.66
N HIS A 84 -20.99 28.05 25.25
CA HIS A 84 -21.65 27.54 24.06
C HIS A 84 -23.17 27.79 24.09
N ALA A 85 -23.66 28.75 23.31
CA ALA A 85 -24.98 28.62 22.71
C ALA A 85 -24.83 27.49 21.69
N ALA A 86 -25.09 26.25 22.14
CA ALA A 86 -24.76 25.02 21.44
C ALA A 86 -25.19 25.11 19.97
N GLY A 87 -24.22 25.24 19.06
CA GLY A 87 -24.45 25.01 17.65
C GLY A 87 -24.68 23.52 17.40
N LYS A 88 -25.03 23.15 16.17
CA LYS A 88 -24.93 21.74 15.76
C LYS A 88 -23.48 21.24 15.94
N PRO A 89 -23.26 19.93 16.07
CA PRO A 89 -21.90 19.39 16.14
C PRO A 89 -21.06 19.80 14.93
N GLU A 90 -19.77 19.97 15.10
CA GLU A 90 -18.84 20.15 13.97
C GLU A 90 -17.90 18.96 13.90
N ILE A 91 -17.70 18.44 12.68
CA ILE A 91 -16.98 17.20 12.45
C ILE A 91 -15.82 17.45 11.49
N LYS A 92 -14.61 17.06 11.88
CA LYS A 92 -13.40 17.16 11.06
C LYS A 92 -12.69 15.81 11.00
N TRP A 93 -12.48 15.29 9.79
CA TRP A 93 -11.65 14.10 9.60
C TRP A 93 -10.19 14.39 9.94
N LEU A 94 -9.57 13.48 10.70
CA LEU A 94 -8.13 13.47 10.96
C LEU A 94 -7.41 12.46 10.03
N SER A 95 -8.15 11.47 9.52
CA SER A 95 -7.68 10.56 8.47
C SER A 95 -7.80 11.19 7.08
N ASN A 96 -6.76 11.02 6.28
CA ASN A 96 -6.76 11.31 4.85
C ASN A 96 -6.45 10.02 4.08
N ILE A 97 -7.45 9.16 3.93
CA ILE A 97 -7.33 7.86 3.27
C ILE A 97 -8.27 7.86 2.07
N SER A 98 -7.74 7.61 0.88
CA SER A 98 -8.50 7.50 -0.37
C SER A 98 -8.46 6.10 -0.99
N TYR A 99 -7.57 5.22 -0.50
CA TYR A 99 -7.36 3.87 -0.99
C TYR A 99 -7.05 2.89 0.16
N SER A 100 -7.44 1.62 -0.01
CA SER A 100 -7.05 0.53 0.88
C SER A 100 -6.84 -0.75 0.07
N ASP A 101 -5.82 -1.53 0.44
CA ASP A 101 -5.61 -2.90 -0.04
C ASP A 101 -6.17 -3.95 0.94
N LYS A 102 -6.68 -3.49 2.09
CA LYS A 102 -7.28 -4.28 3.16
C LYS A 102 -8.79 -4.05 3.25
N PRO A 103 -9.56 -5.08 3.63
CA PRO A 103 -11.00 -4.97 3.82
C PRO A 103 -11.39 -4.12 5.03
N GLU A 104 -10.43 -3.66 5.85
CA GLU A 104 -10.69 -2.84 7.02
C GLU A 104 -9.67 -1.69 7.12
N VAL A 105 -10.17 -0.47 7.38
CA VAL A 105 -9.35 0.73 7.61
C VAL A 105 -9.72 1.38 8.94
N ARG A 106 -8.73 1.91 9.67
CA ARG A 106 -8.98 2.67 10.90
C ARG A 106 -9.10 4.15 10.56
N LEU A 107 -10.30 4.71 10.72
CA LEU A 107 -10.58 6.12 10.50
C LEU A 107 -10.60 6.88 11.82
N SER A 108 -10.08 8.10 11.80
CA SER A 108 -10.08 9.01 12.95
C SER A 108 -10.67 10.37 12.58
N ALA A 109 -11.44 10.95 13.49
CA ALA A 109 -12.04 12.29 13.33
C ALA A 109 -12.16 12.99 14.68
N CYS A 110 -12.30 14.31 14.64
CA CYS A 110 -12.63 15.15 15.77
C CYS A 110 -14.09 15.62 15.65
N VAL A 111 -14.83 15.55 16.76
CA VAL A 111 -16.19 16.10 16.85
C VAL A 111 -16.26 17.08 18.02
N VAL A 112 -16.61 18.34 17.75
CA VAL A 112 -16.77 19.40 18.77
C VAL A 112 -18.25 19.79 18.95
N ASN A 113 -18.55 20.69 19.88
CA ASN A 113 -19.91 21.11 20.29
C ASN A 113 -20.72 19.97 20.94
N GLU A 114 -20.12 19.27 21.91
CA GLU A 114 -20.79 18.31 22.81
C GLU A 114 -21.72 17.29 22.10
N PRO A 115 -21.18 16.38 21.27
CA PRO A 115 -21.98 15.37 20.62
C PRO A 115 -22.59 14.39 21.64
N GLU A 116 -23.91 14.23 21.63
CA GLU A 116 -24.64 13.26 22.46
C GLU A 116 -24.63 11.86 21.83
N LYS A 117 -24.62 11.80 20.50
CA LYS A 117 -24.56 10.54 19.74
C LYS A 117 -23.73 10.73 18.48
N ILE A 118 -22.87 9.76 18.20
CA ILE A 118 -22.03 9.70 16.99
C ILE A 118 -22.31 8.39 16.27
N GLN A 119 -22.52 8.46 14.96
CA GLN A 119 -22.77 7.32 14.09
C GLN A 119 -21.87 7.42 12.86
N ILE A 120 -21.52 6.27 12.28
CA ILE A 120 -20.76 6.20 11.04
C ILE A 120 -21.65 5.53 9.99
N GLU A 121 -21.71 6.13 8.81
CA GLU A 121 -22.41 5.61 7.65
C GLU A 121 -21.38 5.19 6.60
N VAL A 122 -21.51 3.97 6.10
CA VAL A 122 -20.66 3.37 5.06
C VAL A 122 -21.58 2.91 3.93
N ASN A 123 -21.42 3.49 2.75
CA ASN A 123 -22.24 3.18 1.56
C ASN A 123 -23.75 3.29 1.81
N GLY A 124 -24.18 4.29 2.58
CA GLY A 124 -25.60 4.51 2.91
C GLY A 124 -26.13 3.69 4.09
N ALA A 125 -25.31 2.85 4.72
CA ALA A 125 -25.71 2.00 5.84
C ALA A 125 -24.95 2.35 7.12
N LEU A 126 -25.63 2.31 8.27
CA LEU A 126 -25.01 2.57 9.57
C LEU A 126 -24.05 1.43 9.96
N ALA A 127 -22.79 1.77 10.21
CA ALA A 127 -21.78 0.85 10.71
C ALA A 127 -21.88 0.69 12.24
N PRO A 128 -21.58 -0.50 12.78
CA PRO A 128 -21.59 -0.74 14.22
C PRO A 128 -20.46 0.06 14.91
N VAL A 129 -20.83 0.94 15.84
CA VAL A 129 -19.90 1.79 16.58
C VAL A 129 -19.61 1.17 17.94
N THR A 130 -18.34 0.83 18.21
CA THR A 130 -17.91 0.42 19.55
C THR A 130 -17.72 1.64 20.46
N THR A 131 -18.46 1.69 21.57
CA THR A 131 -18.48 2.80 22.54
C THR A 131 -17.17 3.01 23.33
N ARG A 132 -16.23 2.05 23.28
CA ARG A 132 -14.92 2.15 23.95
C ARG A 132 -13.88 3.02 23.20
N SER A 133 -14.26 3.56 22.04
CA SER A 133 -13.34 4.22 21.09
C SER A 133 -13.40 5.75 21.14
N PHE A 134 -14.21 6.30 22.04
CA PHE A 134 -14.34 7.74 22.25
C PHE A 134 -13.43 8.16 23.39
N LYS A 135 -12.42 8.97 23.10
CA LYS A 135 -11.59 9.60 24.12
C LYS A 135 -11.71 11.12 23.99
N THR A 136 -11.96 11.78 25.12
CA THR A 136 -11.74 13.22 25.25
C THR A 136 -10.22 13.39 25.39
N VAL A 137 -9.53 13.70 24.29
CA VAL A 137 -8.07 13.83 24.28
C VAL A 137 -7.73 15.32 24.22
N LYS A 138 -6.77 15.76 25.04
CA LYS A 138 -6.23 17.14 25.04
C LYS A 138 -5.06 17.33 24.04
N GLU A 139 -4.89 16.46 23.05
CA GLU A 139 -3.74 16.46 22.12
C GLU A 139 -4.09 16.91 20.67
N GLU A 140 -3.03 17.20 19.92
CA GLU A 140 -3.00 17.90 18.62
C GLU A 140 -4.10 17.46 17.65
N GLY A 141 -5.07 18.36 17.44
CA GLY A 141 -6.10 18.23 16.39
C GLY A 141 -7.54 18.11 16.89
N CYS A 142 -7.78 17.90 18.20
CA CYS A 142 -9.14 17.84 18.77
C CYS A 142 -9.32 18.51 20.14
N SER A 143 -8.85 19.76 20.27
CA SER A 143 -9.04 20.57 21.48
C SER A 143 -10.52 20.88 21.74
N GLY A 144 -11.03 20.49 22.91
CA GLY A 144 -12.42 20.76 23.31
C GLY A 144 -13.46 19.82 22.69
N GLY A 145 -13.02 18.74 22.03
CA GLY A 145 -13.90 17.77 21.35
C GLY A 145 -13.72 16.33 21.79
N VAL A 146 -14.48 15.45 21.15
CA VAL A 146 -14.36 13.99 21.24
C VAL A 146 -13.63 13.49 20.01
N GLN A 147 -12.49 12.83 20.21
CA GLN A 147 -11.80 12.14 19.14
C GLN A 147 -12.38 10.74 18.98
N ILE A 148 -12.66 10.37 17.73
CA ILE A 148 -13.09 9.03 17.36
C ILE A 148 -11.93 8.31 16.68
N SER A 149 -11.80 7.01 16.92
CA SER A 149 -10.92 6.13 16.14
C SER A 149 -11.57 4.77 15.97
N GLN A 150 -12.05 4.45 14.76
CA GLN A 150 -12.77 3.19 14.51
C GLN A 150 -12.28 2.43 13.30
N PRO A 151 -12.17 1.08 13.41
CA PRO A 151 -12.07 0.22 12.25
C PRO A 151 -13.38 0.21 11.46
N ILE A 152 -13.28 0.35 10.14
CA ILE A 152 -14.40 0.35 9.20
C ILE A 152 -14.16 -0.73 8.17
N ALA A 153 -15.11 -1.66 8.05
CA ALA A 153 -15.13 -2.66 7.00
C ALA A 153 -15.53 -2.01 5.66
N LEU A 154 -14.77 -2.31 4.61
CA LEU A 154 -14.96 -1.82 3.25
C LEU A 154 -15.49 -2.95 2.36
N LYS A 155 -16.30 -2.59 1.37
CA LYS A 155 -16.69 -3.47 0.25
C LYS A 155 -15.76 -3.21 -0.93
N GLU A 156 -15.44 -4.25 -1.70
CA GLU A 156 -14.57 -4.09 -2.87
C GLU A 156 -15.15 -3.05 -3.85
N GLY A 157 -14.29 -2.17 -4.38
CA GLY A 157 -14.66 -0.99 -5.15
C GLY A 157 -14.71 0.30 -4.31
N LYS A 158 -15.48 1.29 -4.81
CA LYS A 158 -15.60 2.61 -4.19
C LYS A 158 -16.50 2.56 -2.96
N ASN A 159 -15.98 2.99 -1.81
CA ASN A 159 -16.73 3.15 -0.57
C ASN A 159 -16.91 4.64 -0.25
N SER A 160 -18.09 5.01 0.25
CA SER A 160 -18.38 6.35 0.75
C SER A 160 -18.61 6.29 2.26
N VAL A 161 -17.80 7.00 3.03
CA VAL A 161 -17.89 7.04 4.50
C VAL A 161 -18.25 8.44 4.99
N ARG A 162 -19.22 8.53 5.90
CA ARG A 162 -19.68 9.78 6.51
C ARG A 162 -19.89 9.61 8.00
N LEU A 163 -19.61 10.65 8.77
CA LEU A 163 -19.95 10.73 10.18
C LEU A 163 -21.20 11.56 10.37
N ILE A 164 -22.00 11.13 11.34
CA ILE A 164 -23.20 11.83 11.78
C ILE A 164 -23.05 12.05 13.27
N ALA A 165 -23.08 13.31 13.69
CA ALA A 165 -23.08 13.67 15.10
C ALA A 165 -24.34 14.47 15.42
N THR A 166 -24.96 14.19 16.56
CA THR A 166 -26.20 14.85 17.01
C THR A 166 -26.04 15.34 18.44
N ASN A 167 -26.55 16.54 18.69
CA ASN A 167 -26.77 17.11 20.02
C ASN A 167 -28.17 17.75 20.08
N GLY A 168 -28.51 18.41 21.19
CA GLY A 168 -29.78 19.12 21.37
C GLY A 168 -30.10 20.19 20.31
N SER A 169 -29.11 20.65 19.54
CA SER A 169 -29.25 21.67 18.48
C SER A 169 -29.42 21.07 17.08
N GLY A 170 -29.34 19.73 16.96
CA GLY A 170 -29.63 18.98 15.74
C GLY A 170 -28.48 18.09 15.26
N ALA A 171 -28.65 17.55 14.05
CA ALA A 171 -27.66 16.69 13.40
C ALA A 171 -26.70 17.49 12.51
N ALA A 172 -25.44 17.08 12.51
CA ALA A 172 -24.41 17.50 11.56
C ALA A 172 -23.80 16.29 10.86
N HIS A 173 -23.33 16.53 9.63
CA HIS A 173 -22.73 15.53 8.76
C HIS A 173 -21.30 15.97 8.42
N SER A 174 -20.37 15.02 8.40
CA SER A 174 -19.03 15.29 7.86
C SER A 174 -19.06 15.39 6.33
N GLU A 175 -17.96 15.88 5.77
CA GLU A 175 -17.63 15.58 4.37
C GLU A 175 -17.54 14.06 4.15
N SER A 176 -17.83 13.64 2.91
CA SER A 176 -17.82 12.23 2.52
C SER A 176 -16.41 11.80 2.14
N LEU A 177 -15.82 10.88 2.89
CA LEU A 177 -14.57 10.23 2.51
C LEU A 177 -14.87 9.18 1.44
N SER A 178 -14.24 9.30 0.27
CA SER A 178 -14.27 8.27 -0.77
C SER A 178 -13.04 7.39 -0.68
N ILE A 179 -13.23 6.11 -0.35
CA ILE A 179 -12.14 5.14 -0.19
C ILE A 179 -12.33 4.01 -1.19
N VAL A 180 -11.40 3.85 -2.13
CA VAL A 180 -11.39 2.70 -3.03
C VAL A 180 -10.72 1.53 -2.32
N TYR A 181 -11.45 0.45 -2.08
CA TYR A 181 -10.88 -0.81 -1.60
C TYR A 181 -10.73 -1.77 -2.78
N GLU A 182 -9.48 -2.14 -3.07
CA GLU A 182 -9.20 -3.25 -3.97
C GLU A 182 -8.52 -4.34 -3.16
N LYS A 183 -9.04 -5.57 -3.20
CA LYS A 183 -8.44 -6.66 -2.46
C LYS A 183 -7.00 -6.85 -2.93
N ALA A 184 -6.05 -6.78 -1.99
CA ALA A 184 -4.64 -7.06 -2.28
C ALA A 184 -4.54 -8.41 -2.99
N LYS A 185 -4.19 -8.39 -4.28
CA LYS A 185 -4.03 -9.63 -5.02
C LYS A 185 -2.68 -10.23 -4.70
N LYS A 186 -2.65 -11.54 -4.44
CA LYS A 186 -1.40 -12.23 -4.09
C LYS A 186 -0.47 -12.26 -5.30
N ARG A 187 0.83 -12.23 -5.06
CA ARG A 187 1.86 -12.41 -6.09
C ARG A 187 2.86 -13.44 -5.62
N ILE A 188 3.31 -14.32 -6.52
CA ILE A 188 4.29 -15.36 -6.21
C ILE A 188 5.41 -15.35 -7.25
N ALA A 189 6.64 -15.58 -6.79
CA ALA A 189 7.78 -15.76 -7.66
C ALA A 189 8.61 -16.98 -7.29
N LEU A 190 9.13 -17.68 -8.30
CA LEU A 190 10.26 -18.59 -8.17
C LEU A 190 11.47 -17.91 -8.83
N VAL A 191 12.52 -17.68 -8.05
CA VAL A 191 13.73 -16.98 -8.48
C VAL A 191 14.91 -17.92 -8.29
N VAL A 192 15.61 -18.23 -9.38
CA VAL A 192 16.72 -19.20 -9.40
C VAL A 192 17.98 -18.54 -9.95
N GLY A 193 19.09 -18.66 -9.23
CA GLY A 193 20.41 -18.20 -9.67
C GLY A 193 21.46 -19.28 -9.54
N ASN A 194 21.95 -19.81 -10.66
CA ASN A 194 22.95 -20.88 -10.68
C ASN A 194 24.30 -20.36 -11.21
N SER A 195 25.32 -20.39 -10.36
CA SER A 195 26.66 -19.82 -10.61
C SER A 195 27.76 -20.87 -10.47
N LYS A 196 27.69 -21.71 -9.42
CA LYS A 196 28.76 -22.63 -8.99
C LYS A 196 28.62 -24.02 -9.60
N TYR A 197 28.61 -24.09 -10.93
CA TYR A 197 28.59 -25.35 -11.65
C TYR A 197 29.80 -26.23 -11.30
N GLN A 198 29.55 -27.51 -11.03
CA GLN A 198 30.56 -28.53 -10.76
C GLN A 198 31.37 -28.87 -12.01
N SER A 199 30.76 -28.70 -13.19
CA SER A 199 31.38 -28.90 -14.50
C SER A 199 31.11 -27.71 -15.42
N GLY A 200 32.03 -27.42 -16.35
CA GLY A 200 31.90 -26.28 -17.27
C GLY A 200 32.40 -24.94 -16.70
N SER A 201 32.06 -23.84 -17.38
CA SER A 201 32.39 -22.49 -16.93
C SER A 201 31.49 -22.08 -15.76
N LYS A 202 32.09 -21.48 -14.72
CA LYS A 202 31.32 -20.83 -13.66
C LYS A 202 30.87 -19.45 -14.13
N LEU A 203 29.73 -19.00 -13.62
CA LEU A 203 29.22 -17.66 -13.83
C LEU A 203 29.37 -16.87 -12.54
N GLN A 204 29.64 -15.56 -12.64
CA GLN A 204 29.89 -14.72 -11.48
C GLN A 204 28.61 -14.10 -10.92
N ASN A 205 27.69 -13.70 -11.80
CA ASN A 205 26.55 -12.86 -11.42
C ASN A 205 25.20 -13.57 -11.14
N PRO A 206 24.90 -14.81 -11.55
CA PRO A 206 23.55 -15.36 -11.36
C PRO A 206 23.08 -15.42 -9.90
N GLU A 207 24.00 -15.68 -8.96
CA GLU A 207 23.70 -15.64 -7.52
C GLU A 207 23.33 -14.21 -7.06
N ASN A 208 24.07 -13.20 -7.51
CA ASN A 208 23.81 -11.80 -7.17
C ASN A 208 22.51 -11.31 -7.80
N ASP A 209 22.30 -11.68 -9.06
CA ASP A 209 21.11 -11.35 -9.85
C ASP A 209 19.84 -11.90 -9.19
N ALA A 210 19.84 -13.20 -8.86
CA ALA A 210 18.72 -13.83 -8.18
C ALA A 210 18.42 -13.17 -6.84
N LYS A 211 19.43 -12.92 -5.99
CA LYS A 211 19.22 -12.24 -4.70
C LYS A 211 18.64 -10.84 -4.86
N ALA A 212 19.15 -10.07 -5.82
CA ALA A 212 18.68 -8.71 -6.07
C ALA A 212 17.23 -8.69 -6.59
N ILE A 213 16.89 -9.62 -7.48
CA ILE A 213 15.52 -9.78 -7.99
C ILE A 213 14.58 -10.26 -6.88
N SER A 214 14.97 -11.24 -6.07
CA SER A 214 14.19 -11.69 -4.91
C SER A 214 13.86 -10.53 -3.98
N GLN A 215 14.87 -9.75 -3.58
CA GLN A 215 14.69 -8.59 -2.70
C GLN A 215 13.74 -7.55 -3.33
N LYS A 216 13.91 -7.26 -4.62
CA LYS A 216 13.04 -6.34 -5.35
C LYS A 216 11.59 -6.83 -5.37
N LEU A 217 11.37 -8.09 -5.72
CA LEU A 217 10.03 -8.68 -5.82
C LEU A 217 9.36 -8.77 -4.45
N THR A 218 10.08 -9.09 -3.39
CA THR A 218 9.55 -9.03 -2.01
C THR A 218 9.07 -7.61 -1.68
N GLY A 219 9.84 -6.58 -2.03
CA GLY A 219 9.42 -5.17 -1.87
C GLY A 219 8.16 -4.81 -2.69
N LEU A 220 7.92 -5.50 -3.80
CA LEU A 220 6.73 -5.36 -4.65
C LEU A 220 5.56 -6.28 -4.24
N GLY A 221 5.65 -6.90 -3.06
CA GLY A 221 4.58 -7.71 -2.48
C GLY A 221 4.51 -9.17 -2.96
N PHE A 222 5.58 -9.69 -3.56
CA PHE A 222 5.66 -11.10 -3.93
C PHE A 222 6.06 -11.99 -2.74
N THR A 223 5.42 -13.15 -2.63
CA THR A 223 5.98 -14.31 -1.92
C THR A 223 7.03 -14.94 -2.82
N VAL A 224 8.30 -14.93 -2.40
CA VAL A 224 9.43 -15.41 -3.23
C VAL A 224 9.94 -16.77 -2.74
N ILE A 225 10.04 -17.73 -3.65
CA ILE A 225 10.77 -18.99 -3.49
C ILE A 225 12.14 -18.78 -4.14
N GLU A 226 13.17 -18.49 -3.34
CA GLU A 226 14.53 -18.30 -3.83
C GLU A 226 15.32 -19.61 -3.82
N ARG A 227 16.07 -19.88 -4.89
CA ARG A 227 17.08 -20.95 -4.94
C ARG A 227 18.37 -20.44 -5.56
N ILE A 228 19.48 -20.64 -4.85
CA ILE A 228 20.83 -20.30 -5.30
C ILE A 228 21.62 -21.59 -5.44
N ASP A 229 22.34 -21.73 -6.56
CA ASP A 229 23.16 -22.89 -6.89
C ASP A 229 22.40 -24.22 -6.71
N ALA A 230 21.19 -24.28 -7.26
CA ALA A 230 20.30 -25.42 -7.10
C ALA A 230 20.86 -26.65 -7.83
N ASN A 231 20.97 -27.76 -7.09
CA ASN A 231 21.19 -29.07 -7.69
C ASN A 231 19.91 -29.56 -8.40
N GLN A 232 20.00 -30.71 -9.07
CA GLN A 232 18.88 -31.22 -9.86
C GLN A 232 17.61 -31.43 -9.01
N GLY A 233 17.77 -32.06 -7.84
CA GLY A 233 16.67 -32.32 -6.93
C GLY A 233 16.02 -31.03 -6.43
N ASP A 234 16.83 -30.07 -6.00
CA ASP A 234 16.39 -28.78 -5.47
C ASP A 234 15.62 -27.97 -6.52
N LEU A 235 16.12 -27.93 -7.75
CA LEU A 235 15.48 -27.18 -8.83
C LEU A 235 14.12 -27.79 -9.19
N ARG A 236 14.05 -29.12 -9.36
CA ARG A 236 12.79 -29.82 -9.65
C ARG A 236 11.79 -29.68 -8.51
N ALA A 237 12.24 -29.80 -7.25
CA ALA A 237 11.39 -29.61 -6.08
C ALA A 237 10.85 -28.18 -6.00
N ALA A 238 11.67 -27.16 -6.30
CA ALA A 238 11.25 -25.77 -6.30
C ALA A 238 10.22 -25.48 -7.41
N VAL A 239 10.41 -26.02 -8.61
CA VAL A 239 9.44 -25.93 -9.71
C VAL A 239 8.12 -26.60 -9.33
N ALA A 240 8.15 -27.80 -8.74
CA ALA A 240 6.95 -28.49 -8.28
C ALA A 240 6.23 -27.70 -7.16
N GLN A 241 6.96 -27.16 -6.19
CA GLN A 241 6.42 -26.31 -5.12
C GLN A 241 5.75 -25.05 -5.70
N PHE A 242 6.41 -24.40 -6.65
CA PHE A 242 5.90 -23.21 -7.33
C PHE A 242 4.63 -23.52 -8.12
N GLY A 243 4.64 -24.54 -8.97
CA GLY A 243 3.47 -24.98 -9.76
C GLY A 243 2.28 -25.34 -8.86
N SER A 244 2.50 -26.12 -7.81
CA SER A 244 1.45 -26.47 -6.85
C SER A 244 0.86 -25.24 -6.15
N SER A 245 1.69 -24.25 -5.79
CA SER A 245 1.23 -23.00 -5.20
C SER A 245 0.39 -22.20 -6.20
N VAL A 246 0.87 -22.06 -7.44
CA VAL A 246 0.17 -21.35 -8.53
C VAL A 246 -1.19 -21.97 -8.85
N GLN A 247 -1.32 -23.30 -8.74
CA GLN A 247 -2.57 -24.02 -8.99
C GLN A 247 -3.55 -23.96 -7.81
N SER A 248 -3.05 -23.94 -6.56
CA SER A 248 -3.89 -24.02 -5.36
C SER A 248 -4.37 -22.68 -4.81
N GLN A 249 -3.84 -21.56 -5.30
CA GLN A 249 -4.16 -20.23 -4.80
C GLN A 249 -4.43 -19.23 -5.93
N ASP A 250 -5.28 -18.25 -5.64
CA ASP A 250 -5.55 -17.13 -6.54
C ASP A 250 -4.43 -16.08 -6.44
N PHE A 251 -3.57 -16.05 -7.46
CA PHE A 251 -2.48 -15.09 -7.63
C PHE A 251 -2.78 -14.16 -8.80
N GLU A 252 -2.54 -12.86 -8.64
CA GLU A 252 -2.53 -11.90 -9.75
C GLU A 252 -1.37 -12.13 -10.69
N VAL A 253 -0.20 -12.45 -10.11
CA VAL A 253 1.05 -12.62 -10.83
C VAL A 253 1.76 -13.87 -10.35
N ALA A 254 2.13 -14.73 -11.30
CA ALA A 254 3.10 -15.81 -11.10
C ALA A 254 4.33 -15.51 -11.95
N LEU A 255 5.49 -15.33 -11.29
CA LEU A 255 6.73 -14.96 -11.94
C LEU A 255 7.78 -16.07 -11.79
N PHE A 256 8.37 -16.50 -12.88
CA PHE A 256 9.57 -17.34 -12.87
C PHE A 256 10.75 -16.50 -13.37
N TYR A 257 11.83 -16.48 -12.61
CA TYR A 257 13.09 -15.85 -12.99
C TYR A 257 14.21 -16.88 -12.88
N TYR A 258 15.04 -16.98 -13.92
CA TYR A 258 16.22 -17.82 -13.94
C TYR A 258 17.43 -17.05 -14.47
N ALA A 259 18.52 -17.09 -13.72
CA ALA A 259 19.86 -16.72 -14.17
C ALA A 259 20.80 -17.93 -14.07
N GLY A 260 21.59 -18.18 -15.13
CA GLY A 260 22.53 -19.30 -15.17
C GLY A 260 22.79 -19.83 -16.59
N HIS A 261 23.29 -21.06 -16.69
CA HIS A 261 23.45 -21.76 -17.97
C HIS A 261 22.13 -22.32 -18.48
N GLY A 262 21.78 -21.95 -19.70
CA GLY A 262 20.70 -22.55 -20.48
C GLY A 262 21.25 -23.28 -21.69
N ILE A 263 20.68 -24.43 -22.04
CA ILE A 263 21.03 -25.20 -23.24
C ILE A 263 19.78 -25.42 -24.06
N GLN A 264 19.91 -25.46 -25.38
CA GLN A 264 18.81 -25.85 -26.25
C GLN A 264 19.17 -27.01 -27.12
N VAL A 265 18.18 -27.86 -27.28
CA VAL A 265 18.26 -29.05 -28.10
C VAL A 265 16.91 -29.25 -28.78
N ALA A 266 16.92 -29.48 -30.10
CA ALA A 266 15.72 -29.71 -30.91
C ALA A 266 14.57 -28.69 -30.66
N GLY A 267 14.88 -27.40 -30.65
CA GLY A 267 13.91 -26.31 -30.41
C GLY A 267 13.45 -26.12 -28.95
N LYS A 268 13.89 -26.94 -27.99
CA LYS A 268 13.48 -26.83 -26.57
C LYS A 268 14.59 -26.26 -25.71
N ASN A 269 14.21 -25.47 -24.70
CA ASN A 269 15.13 -24.83 -23.76
C ASN A 269 15.21 -25.62 -22.46
N TYR A 270 16.43 -25.86 -21.97
CA TYR A 270 16.74 -26.58 -20.75
C TYR A 270 17.58 -25.71 -19.83
N LEU A 271 17.20 -25.64 -18.57
CA LEU A 271 17.90 -24.91 -17.51
C LEU A 271 18.81 -25.90 -16.77
N MET A 272 20.07 -25.51 -16.55
CA MET A 272 21.08 -26.39 -15.98
C MET A 272 21.16 -26.28 -14.45
N PRO A 273 20.91 -27.36 -13.70
CA PRO A 273 21.36 -27.51 -12.32
C PRO A 273 22.88 -27.44 -12.19
N VAL A 274 23.38 -27.08 -11.01
CA VAL A 274 24.83 -26.91 -10.80
C VAL A 274 25.62 -28.22 -10.73
N ASP A 275 24.95 -29.34 -10.44
CA ASP A 275 25.57 -30.65 -10.16
C ASP A 275 25.55 -31.62 -11.35
N ILE A 276 24.96 -31.23 -12.49
CA ILE A 276 24.85 -32.11 -13.65
C ILE A 276 25.97 -31.83 -14.66
N SER A 277 26.40 -32.89 -15.36
CA SER A 277 27.37 -32.83 -16.45
C SER A 277 26.96 -33.82 -17.56
N PRO A 278 25.86 -33.58 -18.28
CA PRO A 278 25.31 -34.57 -19.21
C PRO A 278 26.28 -34.87 -20.35
N GLN A 279 26.46 -36.14 -20.69
CA GLN A 279 27.37 -36.59 -21.76
C GLN A 279 26.66 -36.86 -23.09
N SER A 280 25.33 -36.88 -23.11
CA SER A 280 24.50 -37.06 -24.31
C SER A 280 23.25 -36.18 -24.29
N GLU A 281 22.67 -35.92 -25.47
CA GLU A 281 21.40 -35.19 -25.58
C GLU A 281 20.29 -35.88 -24.77
N MET A 282 20.27 -37.22 -24.75
CA MET A 282 19.32 -38.00 -23.96
C MET A 282 19.50 -37.76 -22.47
N GLU A 283 20.74 -37.76 -22.00
CA GLU A 283 21.06 -37.49 -20.60
C GLU A 283 20.72 -36.04 -20.21
N LEU A 284 20.99 -35.06 -21.09
CA LEU A 284 20.57 -33.67 -20.86
C LEU A 284 19.05 -33.57 -20.66
N LYS A 285 18.26 -34.24 -21.50
CA LYS A 285 16.79 -34.23 -21.41
C LYS A 285 16.26 -34.82 -20.09
N VAL A 286 16.99 -35.76 -19.50
CA VAL A 286 16.63 -36.39 -18.22
C VAL A 286 17.15 -35.55 -17.05
N LEU A 287 18.38 -35.05 -17.14
CA LEU A 287 19.06 -34.38 -16.04
C LEU A 287 18.67 -32.91 -15.86
N ALA A 288 18.55 -32.16 -16.96
CA ALA A 288 18.18 -30.74 -16.91
C ALA A 288 16.66 -30.53 -16.74
N VAL A 289 16.26 -29.29 -16.46
CA VAL A 289 14.84 -28.93 -16.31
C VAL A 289 14.36 -28.19 -17.54
N SER A 290 13.24 -28.62 -18.13
CA SER A 290 12.68 -27.99 -19.33
C SER A 290 12.02 -26.65 -18.97
N ALA A 291 12.33 -25.59 -19.72
CA ALA A 291 11.63 -24.32 -19.56
C ALA A 291 10.14 -24.42 -19.96
N ASP A 292 9.82 -25.26 -20.96
CA ASP A 292 8.44 -25.55 -21.33
C ASP A 292 7.67 -26.24 -20.20
N GLU A 293 8.31 -27.13 -19.43
CA GLU A 293 7.68 -27.79 -18.27
C GLU A 293 7.32 -26.76 -17.19
N ILE A 294 8.20 -25.80 -16.93
CA ILE A 294 7.93 -24.71 -15.98
C ILE A 294 6.78 -23.84 -16.49
N LEU A 295 6.78 -23.52 -17.79
CA LEU A 295 5.71 -22.76 -18.42
C LEU A 295 4.36 -23.49 -18.30
N ASP A 296 4.32 -24.79 -18.54
CA ASP A 296 3.11 -25.61 -18.39
C ASP A 296 2.59 -25.58 -16.95
N GLN A 297 3.49 -25.67 -15.95
CA GLN A 297 3.12 -25.54 -14.53
C GLN A 297 2.52 -24.16 -14.19
N MET A 298 2.95 -23.10 -14.87
CA MET A 298 2.39 -21.75 -14.74
C MET A 298 1.03 -21.61 -15.46
N SER A 299 0.86 -22.36 -16.55
CA SER A 299 -0.23 -22.19 -17.54
C SER A 299 -1.53 -22.91 -17.18
N ALA A 300 -1.63 -23.47 -15.98
CA ALA A 300 -2.81 -24.20 -15.50
C ALA A 300 -3.96 -23.28 -15.04
N THR A 301 -4.42 -22.38 -15.90
CA THR A 301 -5.62 -21.57 -15.59
C THR A 301 -6.64 -21.61 -16.69
N ASP A 302 -7.88 -21.86 -16.27
CA ASP A 302 -9.15 -21.61 -16.97
C ASP A 302 -9.04 -20.38 -17.89
N ASP A 303 -9.64 -20.45 -19.08
CA ASP A 303 -9.68 -19.36 -20.08
C ASP A 303 -10.20 -18.03 -19.50
N ASN A 304 -10.88 -18.07 -18.36
CA ASN A 304 -11.39 -16.91 -17.62
C ASN A 304 -10.42 -16.29 -16.61
N SER A 305 -9.24 -16.89 -16.40
CA SER A 305 -8.27 -16.43 -15.43
C SER A 305 -7.73 -15.04 -15.77
N GLN A 306 -7.70 -14.18 -14.76
CA GLN A 306 -7.10 -12.85 -14.83
C GLN A 306 -5.63 -12.86 -14.35
N ARG A 307 -5.01 -14.02 -14.12
CA ARG A 307 -3.61 -14.12 -13.70
C ARG A 307 -2.66 -13.77 -14.83
N THR A 308 -1.62 -13.01 -14.52
CA THR A 308 -0.50 -12.75 -15.44
C THR A 308 0.66 -13.66 -15.09
N ASN A 309 1.11 -14.45 -16.06
CA ASN A 309 2.30 -15.29 -15.93
C ASN A 309 3.50 -14.58 -16.56
N ILE A 310 4.65 -14.56 -15.88
CA ILE A 310 5.86 -13.89 -16.37
C ILE A 310 7.03 -14.86 -16.26
N MET A 311 7.67 -15.19 -17.37
CA MET A 311 8.88 -16.01 -17.41
C MET A 311 10.05 -15.16 -17.89
N ILE A 312 11.07 -15.00 -17.04
CA ILE A 312 12.28 -14.21 -17.31
C ILE A 312 13.47 -15.16 -17.35
N LEU A 313 14.10 -15.27 -18.51
CA LEU A 313 15.26 -16.13 -18.73
C LEU A 313 16.49 -15.26 -19.00
N ASP A 314 17.30 -15.05 -17.96
CA ASP A 314 18.62 -14.41 -18.03
C ASP A 314 19.73 -15.46 -18.10
N ALA A 315 19.64 -16.31 -19.14
CA ALA A 315 20.52 -17.45 -19.26
C ALA A 315 21.60 -17.24 -20.33
N CYS A 316 22.85 -17.50 -19.94
CA CYS A 316 23.97 -17.57 -20.86
C CYS A 316 23.99 -18.95 -21.56
N ARG A 317 24.40 -18.97 -22.83
CA ARG A 317 24.51 -20.18 -23.65
C ARG A 317 25.96 -20.46 -24.03
N ASP A 318 26.80 -20.69 -23.03
CA ASP A 318 28.01 -21.48 -23.26
C ASP A 318 27.59 -22.94 -23.20
N ASN A 319 27.81 -23.68 -24.28
CA ASN A 319 27.66 -25.12 -24.23
C ASN A 319 28.97 -25.70 -23.66
N PRO A 320 29.07 -26.05 -22.36
CA PRO A 320 30.28 -26.66 -21.81
C PRO A 320 30.60 -28.00 -22.50
N LEU A 321 29.63 -28.59 -23.20
CA LEU A 321 29.73 -29.87 -23.91
C LEU A 321 30.11 -29.72 -25.40
N SER A 322 30.32 -28.50 -25.89
CA SER A 322 30.69 -28.25 -27.29
C SER A 322 32.02 -28.87 -27.71
N ARG A 323 32.88 -29.24 -26.75
CA ARG A 323 34.14 -29.97 -27.02
C ARG A 323 33.94 -31.48 -27.18
N THR A 324 32.87 -32.06 -26.65
CA THR A 324 32.61 -33.52 -26.64
C THR A 324 31.56 -33.92 -27.68
N TRP A 325 30.55 -33.08 -27.94
CA TRP A 325 29.56 -33.28 -29.00
C TRP A 325 30.04 -32.69 -30.32
N THR A 326 30.85 -33.46 -31.06
CA THR A 326 31.40 -33.05 -32.37
C THR A 326 30.39 -33.04 -33.52
N ARG A 327 29.10 -33.38 -33.30
CA ARG A 327 28.15 -33.59 -34.41
C ARG A 327 26.73 -33.04 -34.27
N SER A 328 26.36 -32.38 -33.17
CA SER A 328 25.00 -31.87 -33.02
C SER A 328 24.92 -30.67 -32.07
N SER A 329 24.48 -29.54 -32.62
CA SER A 329 24.06 -28.28 -31.96
C SER A 329 24.98 -27.09 -32.26
N GLY A 330 24.94 -26.65 -33.52
CA GLY A 330 25.50 -25.36 -33.96
C GLY A 330 24.61 -24.15 -33.65
N THR A 331 23.51 -24.33 -32.92
CA THR A 331 22.60 -23.23 -32.54
C THR A 331 23.07 -22.56 -31.25
N LYS A 332 23.42 -21.27 -31.33
CA LYS A 332 23.72 -20.38 -30.19
C LYS A 332 22.41 -19.82 -29.56
N GLY A 333 22.39 -19.36 -28.30
CA GLY A 333 21.30 -18.59 -27.65
C GLY A 333 20.18 -19.25 -26.82
N LEU A 334 18.90 -18.89 -26.91
CA LEU A 334 17.75 -19.72 -26.45
C LEU A 334 16.84 -19.92 -27.67
N ALA A 335 16.06 -21.00 -27.73
CA ALA A 335 15.00 -21.09 -28.73
C ALA A 335 13.86 -20.14 -28.34
N SER A 336 13.14 -19.63 -29.34
CA SER A 336 11.87 -18.94 -29.07
C SER A 336 10.87 -19.92 -28.46
N MET A 337 10.04 -19.43 -27.55
CA MET A 337 8.98 -20.21 -26.89
C MET A 337 7.62 -19.56 -27.19
N SER A 338 6.57 -20.38 -27.36
CA SER A 338 5.22 -19.85 -27.53
C SER A 338 4.63 -19.53 -26.16
N ALA A 339 4.29 -18.26 -25.93
CA ALA A 339 3.59 -17.86 -24.71
C ALA A 339 2.11 -18.30 -24.78
N PRO A 340 1.55 -18.95 -23.76
CA PRO A 340 0.11 -19.14 -23.64
C PRO A 340 -0.61 -17.80 -23.36
N PRO A 341 -1.94 -17.72 -23.55
CA PRO A 341 -2.71 -16.52 -23.18
C PRO A 341 -2.44 -16.10 -21.73
N GLY A 342 -2.35 -14.79 -21.49
CA GLY A 342 -2.04 -14.23 -20.17
C GLY A 342 -0.56 -14.34 -19.77
N THR A 343 0.32 -14.79 -20.68
CA THR A 343 1.75 -15.01 -20.38
C THR A 343 2.66 -14.07 -21.15
N LEU A 344 3.70 -13.60 -20.46
CA LEU A 344 4.85 -12.90 -21.03
C LEU A 344 6.11 -13.72 -20.79
N ILE A 345 6.82 -14.06 -21.87
CA ILE A 345 8.15 -14.68 -21.81
C ILE A 345 9.16 -13.64 -22.27
N THR A 346 10.23 -13.44 -21.52
CA THR A 346 11.32 -12.52 -21.89
C THR A 346 12.68 -13.20 -21.74
N PHE A 347 13.55 -12.88 -22.68
CA PHE A 347 14.91 -13.39 -22.78
C PHE A 347 15.88 -12.21 -22.71
N SER A 348 17.00 -12.38 -22.00
CA SER A 348 18.03 -11.34 -21.88
C SER A 348 18.81 -11.07 -23.18
N THR A 349 18.56 -11.86 -24.23
CA THR A 349 19.04 -11.63 -25.59
C THR A 349 18.14 -12.34 -26.62
N LYS A 350 18.32 -12.03 -27.90
CA LYS A 350 17.53 -12.60 -28.99
C LYS A 350 17.79 -14.10 -29.14
N PRO A 351 16.78 -14.88 -29.57
CA PRO A 351 16.99 -16.27 -29.94
C PRO A 351 18.16 -16.40 -30.91
N GLY A 352 19.01 -17.41 -30.74
CA GLY A 352 20.21 -17.52 -31.56
C GLY A 352 21.46 -16.80 -31.02
N SER A 353 21.38 -15.96 -29.98
CA SER A 353 22.50 -15.13 -29.47
C SER A 353 22.80 -15.36 -27.98
N THR A 354 24.03 -15.05 -27.54
CA THR A 354 24.49 -15.28 -26.15
C THR A 354 24.27 -14.04 -25.28
N ALA A 355 23.85 -14.23 -24.03
CA ALA A 355 23.78 -13.18 -23.03
C ALA A 355 25.15 -12.99 -22.37
N LEU A 356 25.47 -11.77 -21.92
CA LEU A 356 26.68 -11.49 -21.17
C LEU A 356 26.39 -11.64 -19.68
N ASP A 357 27.26 -12.35 -18.97
CA ASP A 357 27.26 -12.38 -17.50
C ASP A 357 27.56 -10.99 -16.92
N GLY A 358 28.41 -10.22 -17.60
CA GLY A 358 28.81 -8.87 -17.21
C GLY A 358 29.94 -8.83 -16.16
N ASP A 359 30.65 -7.71 -16.11
CA ASP A 359 31.79 -7.51 -15.18
C ASP A 359 31.39 -6.73 -13.91
N GLY A 360 30.11 -6.38 -13.79
CA GLY A 360 29.57 -5.60 -12.67
C GLY A 360 29.10 -6.47 -11.51
N LYS A 361 28.31 -5.88 -10.62
CA LYS A 361 27.67 -6.61 -9.51
C LYS A 361 26.59 -7.61 -9.97
N ASN A 362 25.93 -7.27 -11.08
CA ASN A 362 24.79 -7.97 -11.67
C ASN A 362 24.98 -8.02 -13.18
N SER A 363 24.27 -8.91 -13.88
CA SER A 363 24.25 -8.94 -15.34
C SER A 363 23.73 -7.61 -15.94
N PRO A 364 24.11 -7.27 -17.19
CA PRO A 364 23.56 -6.11 -17.88
C PRO A 364 22.04 -6.10 -17.90
N TYR A 365 21.42 -7.26 -18.12
CA TYR A 365 19.97 -7.39 -18.16
C TYR A 365 19.33 -7.18 -16.78
N THR A 366 19.84 -7.86 -15.77
CA THR A 366 19.30 -7.77 -14.41
C THR A 366 19.52 -6.40 -13.78
N SER A 367 20.66 -5.76 -14.04
CA SER A 367 20.93 -4.37 -13.65
C SER A 367 19.84 -3.42 -14.17
N GLU A 368 19.51 -3.47 -15.46
CA GLU A 368 18.51 -2.58 -16.04
C GLU A 368 17.08 -2.97 -15.66
N LEU A 369 16.79 -4.27 -15.46
CA LEU A 369 15.50 -4.74 -14.98
C LEU A 369 15.19 -4.20 -13.58
N LEU A 370 16.16 -4.24 -12.66
CA LEU A 370 15.99 -3.70 -11.31
C LEU A 370 15.65 -2.21 -11.33
N LYS A 371 16.33 -1.42 -12.18
CA LYS A 371 16.06 0.01 -12.34
C LYS A 371 14.67 0.27 -12.93
N ALA A 372 14.25 -0.51 -13.92
CA ALA A 372 12.94 -0.36 -14.53
C ALA A 372 11.79 -0.74 -13.57
N LEU A 373 12.00 -1.74 -12.71
CA LEU A 373 11.05 -2.12 -11.65
C LEU A 373 10.89 -1.06 -10.55
N ASP A 374 11.88 -0.17 -10.39
CA ASP A 374 11.82 0.95 -9.44
C ASP A 374 10.97 2.12 -9.94
N VAL A 375 10.64 2.19 -11.23
CA VAL A 375 9.80 3.25 -11.77
C VAL A 375 8.34 2.98 -11.40
N PRO A 376 7.70 3.87 -10.60
CA PRO A 376 6.30 3.70 -10.24
C PRO A 376 5.39 3.90 -11.47
N ASP A 377 4.24 3.24 -11.43
CA ASP A 377 3.16 3.31 -12.41
C ASP A 377 3.55 2.94 -13.85
N LEU A 378 4.69 2.26 -14.02
CA LEU A 378 5.14 1.77 -15.31
C LEU A 378 4.44 0.46 -15.68
N ARG A 379 3.87 0.41 -16.89
CA ARG A 379 3.25 -0.80 -17.44
C ARG A 379 4.30 -1.88 -17.67
N LEU A 380 3.91 -3.14 -17.50
CA LEU A 380 4.82 -4.29 -17.63
C LEU A 380 5.55 -4.33 -18.97
N GLU A 381 4.85 -4.05 -20.07
CA GLU A 381 5.42 -4.03 -21.41
C GLU A 381 6.43 -2.88 -21.57
N ASP A 382 6.16 -1.73 -20.93
CA ASP A 382 7.06 -0.58 -20.95
C ASP A 382 8.32 -0.83 -20.11
N ILE A 383 8.23 -1.63 -19.02
CA ILE A 383 9.40 -2.11 -18.26
C ILE A 383 10.35 -2.85 -19.21
N PHE A 384 9.88 -3.90 -19.89
CA PHE A 384 10.77 -4.70 -20.74
C PHE A 384 11.24 -3.97 -22.00
N ARG A 385 10.40 -3.09 -22.58
CA ARG A 385 10.85 -2.18 -23.63
C ARG A 385 11.99 -1.28 -23.16
N THR A 386 11.89 -0.72 -21.95
CA THR A 386 12.95 0.11 -21.36
C THR A 386 14.22 -0.69 -21.12
N VAL A 387 14.10 -1.88 -20.54
CA VAL A 387 15.23 -2.80 -20.32
C VAL A 387 15.94 -3.11 -21.64
N ARG A 388 15.20 -3.42 -22.70
CA ARG A 388 15.79 -3.70 -24.03
C ARG A 388 16.64 -2.55 -24.54
N VAL A 389 16.10 -1.33 -24.53
CA VAL A 389 16.81 -0.14 -24.99
C VAL A 389 18.09 0.06 -24.19
N ARG A 390 18.01 0.00 -22.86
CA ARG A 390 19.16 0.22 -21.97
C ARG A 390 20.22 -0.88 -22.07
N VAL A 391 19.83 -2.14 -22.20
CA VAL A 391 20.76 -3.25 -22.40
C VAL A 391 21.46 -3.13 -23.75
N MET A 392 20.74 -2.76 -24.81
CA MET A 392 21.35 -2.52 -26.13
C MET A 392 22.37 -1.38 -26.08
N GLU A 393 22.09 -0.30 -25.33
CA GLU A 393 23.06 0.79 -25.11
C GLU A 393 24.28 0.29 -24.32
N LEU A 394 24.05 -0.34 -23.16
CA LEU A 394 25.10 -0.79 -22.24
C LEU A 394 26.05 -1.83 -22.87
N THR A 395 25.51 -2.68 -23.75
CA THR A 395 26.26 -3.78 -24.38
C THR A 395 26.76 -3.44 -25.77
N ASN A 396 26.69 -2.17 -26.21
CA ASN A 396 27.00 -1.77 -27.58
C ASN A 396 26.29 -2.65 -28.63
N ARG A 397 25.02 -2.97 -28.36
CA ARG A 397 24.11 -3.81 -29.17
C ARG A 397 24.55 -5.27 -29.34
N GLN A 398 25.48 -5.76 -28.52
CA GLN A 398 25.84 -7.18 -28.49
C GLN A 398 24.71 -8.06 -27.94
N GLN A 399 23.94 -7.53 -26.97
CA GLN A 399 22.72 -8.14 -26.48
C GLN A 399 21.49 -7.34 -26.91
N ILE A 400 20.47 -8.07 -27.36
CA ILE A 400 19.18 -7.49 -27.75
C ILE A 400 18.10 -8.30 -27.03
N PRO A 401 17.63 -7.87 -25.86
CA PRO A 401 16.52 -8.56 -25.18
C PRO A 401 15.29 -8.70 -26.07
N MET A 402 14.56 -9.80 -25.92
CA MET A 402 13.35 -10.09 -26.70
C MET A 402 12.28 -10.71 -25.83
N GLU A 403 11.03 -10.40 -26.15
CA GLU A 403 9.85 -10.83 -25.42
C GLU A 403 8.81 -11.41 -26.37
N ASN A 404 8.16 -12.47 -25.93
CA ASN A 404 6.97 -13.05 -26.54
C ASN A 404 5.82 -12.83 -25.57
N SER A 405 4.85 -11.98 -25.95
CA SER A 405 3.75 -11.55 -25.09
C SER A 405 2.41 -11.94 -25.69
N LEU A 406 1.59 -12.65 -24.90
CA LEU A 406 0.14 -12.79 -25.12
C LEU A 406 -0.63 -12.32 -23.89
N LEU A 407 -0.18 -11.22 -23.26
CA LEU A 407 -0.87 -10.61 -22.14
C LEU A 407 -2.30 -10.19 -22.53
N THR A 408 -3.26 -10.52 -21.67
CA THR A 408 -4.70 -10.25 -21.88
C THR A 408 -5.20 -9.01 -21.17
N ARG A 409 -4.35 -8.38 -20.34
CA ARG A 409 -4.66 -7.17 -19.59
C ARG A 409 -3.40 -6.38 -19.29
N GLU A 410 -3.59 -5.11 -18.96
CA GLU A 410 -2.53 -4.27 -18.42
C GLU A 410 -2.16 -4.71 -16.99
N LEU A 411 -0.86 -4.70 -16.70
CA LEU A 411 -0.31 -4.95 -15.37
C LEU A 411 0.71 -3.88 -15.01
N ILE A 412 0.60 -3.36 -13.79
CA ILE A 412 1.59 -2.47 -13.17
C ILE A 412 2.05 -3.15 -11.88
N LEU A 413 3.35 -3.44 -11.79
CA LEU A 413 3.92 -4.12 -10.62
C LEU A 413 4.14 -3.16 -9.45
N ASN A 414 4.64 -1.95 -9.73
CA ASN A 414 4.95 -0.93 -8.73
C ASN A 414 3.95 0.22 -8.86
N ARG A 415 2.87 0.23 -8.06
CA ARG A 415 1.87 1.31 -8.07
C ARG A 415 2.16 2.33 -6.98
N THR A 416 2.02 3.61 -7.29
CA THR A 416 2.05 4.67 -6.28
C THR A 416 0.84 4.51 -5.35
N ARG A 417 1.06 4.40 -4.04
CA ARG A 417 0.02 4.19 -3.03
C ARG A 417 -0.43 5.48 -2.37
#